data_AF-A0AAV4DAA0-F1
#
_entry.id   AF-A0AAV4DAA0-F1
#
_cell.length_a   1.000
_cell.length_b   1.000
_cell.length_c   1.000
_cell.angle_alpha   90.00
_cell.angle_beta   90.00
_cell.angle_gamma   90.00
#
_symmetry.space_group_name_H-M   'P 1'
#
loop_
_entity.id
_entity.type
_entity.pdbx_description
1 polymer ?
#
loop_
_entity_poly.entity_id
_entity_poly.type
_entity_poly.pdbx_seq_one_letter_code
_entity_poly.pdbx_strand_id
1 'polypeptide(L)'
;MGGSKRNKQKTFSDKSTHPKHSNEEGLIQLQALECKLESLINNNSQRLIDNIEVIRGTLHELIVEQDNIKIDVGDLKDQRSIPTDKVFCLRYTIQEFSFKVNGFSRRANVRVFGLKDKKDETSAATVNAVTEIIRTKLNWREFNPSQIDVAHRIGPYRNNADRAVIVRFYSHTTATEVKRRRRNLKGRNIVLTEDLTPER
;
A
#
# COMPACT_ATOMS: atom_id res chain seq x y z
N MET A 1 79.45 -6.35 117.51
CA MET A 1 78.78 -5.07 117.82
C MET A 1 78.64 -4.33 116.50
N GLY A 2 77.50 -3.90 115.97
CA GLY A 2 76.12 -3.76 116.43
C GLY A 2 75.51 -2.61 115.60
N GLY A 3 74.30 -2.80 115.05
CA GLY A 3 73.48 -1.73 114.45
C GLY A 3 73.45 -1.74 112.91
N SER A 4 72.40 -2.20 112.21
CA SER A 4 71.01 -1.71 112.11
C SER A 4 70.81 -0.64 111.03
N LYS A 5 70.11 -0.99 109.94
CA LYS A 5 68.74 -0.51 109.64
C LYS A 5 68.14 -1.17 108.39
N ARG A 6 66.88 -1.60 108.56
CA ARG A 6 65.89 -1.98 107.53
C ARG A 6 65.36 -0.71 106.83
N ASN A 7 64.92 -0.78 105.56
CA ASN A 7 63.49 -0.75 105.16
C ASN A 7 63.28 -0.64 103.64
N LYS A 8 62.38 -1.50 103.10
CA LYS A 8 61.26 -1.29 102.14
C LYS A 8 61.52 -0.56 100.81
N GLN A 9 60.88 -0.86 99.68
CA GLN A 9 59.98 -1.91 99.17
C GLN A 9 59.86 -1.64 97.66
N LYS A 10 59.59 -2.69 96.87
CA LYS A 10 59.30 -2.68 95.43
C LYS A 10 58.22 -1.65 95.04
N THR A 11 58.42 -0.98 93.92
CA THR A 11 57.33 -0.69 92.97
C THR A 11 57.77 -1.06 91.55
N PHE A 12 56.95 -1.90 90.95
CA PHE A 12 56.96 -2.35 89.57
C PHE A 12 56.28 -1.27 88.71
N SER A 13 56.87 -0.88 87.59
CA SER A 13 56.09 -0.50 86.39
C SER A 13 57.01 -0.41 85.17
N ASP A 14 56.84 -1.38 84.28
CA ASP A 14 57.17 -1.32 82.87
C ASP A 14 56.88 0.05 82.25
N LYS A 15 57.76 0.48 81.35
CA LYS A 15 57.38 1.19 80.12
C LYS A 15 58.50 1.08 79.10
N SER A 16 58.42 0.00 78.35
CA SER A 16 58.63 -0.11 76.90
C SER A 16 59.18 1.16 76.21
N THR A 17 60.44 1.06 75.79
CA THR A 17 61.04 1.85 74.72
C THR A 17 60.54 1.32 73.36
N HIS A 18 59.58 2.02 72.73
CA HIS A 18 59.28 1.86 71.30
C HIS A 18 59.91 2.99 70.47
N PRO A 19 60.48 2.67 69.28
CA PRO A 19 61.16 3.64 68.43
C PRO A 19 60.16 4.50 67.65
N LYS A 20 60.39 5.82 67.61
CA LYS A 20 59.48 6.82 67.01
C LYS A 20 59.63 7.03 65.50
N HIS A 21 60.42 6.21 64.79
CA HIS A 21 60.80 6.45 63.38
C HIS A 21 59.86 5.83 62.31
N SER A 22 58.87 4.99 62.65
CA SER A 22 58.00 4.37 61.62
C SER A 22 56.79 5.20 61.18
N ASN A 23 56.43 6.26 61.92
CA ASN A 23 55.23 7.05 61.63
C ASN A 23 55.45 8.08 60.51
N GLU A 24 56.69 8.58 60.33
CA GLU A 24 57.01 9.63 59.37
C GLU A 24 57.11 9.07 57.93
N GLU A 25 57.72 7.89 57.76
CA GLU A 25 57.72 7.18 56.47
C GLU A 25 56.31 6.75 56.04
N GLY A 26 55.47 6.33 56.98
CA GLY A 26 54.07 5.99 56.70
C GLY A 26 53.23 7.20 56.25
N LEU A 27 53.48 8.37 56.83
CA LEU A 27 52.86 9.64 56.41
C LEU A 27 53.29 10.04 54.99
N ILE A 28 54.57 9.92 54.66
CA ILE A 28 55.08 10.22 53.31
C ILE A 28 54.48 9.26 52.27
N GLN A 29 54.36 7.97 52.59
CA GLN A 29 53.74 6.98 51.70
C GLN A 29 52.24 7.24 51.50
N LEU A 30 51.51 7.61 52.56
CA LEU A 30 50.10 7.98 52.48
C LEU A 30 49.91 9.22 51.57
N GLN A 31 50.72 10.25 51.76
CA GLN A 31 50.65 11.47 50.95
C GLN A 31 50.97 11.21 49.47
N ALA A 32 51.93 10.33 49.18
CA ALA A 32 52.24 9.90 47.82
C ALA A 32 51.07 9.10 47.19
N LEU A 33 50.39 8.28 47.99
CA LEU A 33 49.22 7.51 47.54
C LEU A 33 48.03 8.42 47.25
N GLU A 34 47.80 9.43 48.10
CA GLU A 34 46.79 10.47 47.91
C GLU A 34 47.04 11.24 46.61
N CYS A 35 48.26 11.73 46.38
CA CYS A 35 48.61 12.41 45.12
C CYS A 35 48.40 11.51 43.89
N LYS A 36 48.69 10.21 43.99
CA LYS A 36 48.48 9.25 42.90
C LYS A 36 47.00 9.01 42.64
N LEU A 37 46.19 8.94 43.70
CA LEU A 37 44.75 8.79 43.62
C LEU A 37 44.11 10.04 43.00
N GLU A 38 44.51 11.23 43.42
CA GLU A 38 44.05 12.50 42.85
C GLU A 38 44.41 12.62 41.37
N SER A 39 45.65 12.28 41.00
CA SER A 39 46.08 12.26 39.59
C SER A 39 45.22 11.31 38.76
N LEU A 40 44.93 10.11 39.28
CA LEU A 40 44.13 9.11 38.59
C LEU A 40 42.66 9.55 38.44
N ILE A 41 42.09 10.16 39.47
CA ILE A 41 40.74 10.75 39.45
C ILE A 41 40.68 11.87 38.41
N ASN A 42 41.65 12.79 38.40
CA ASN A 42 41.68 13.91 37.46
C ASN A 42 41.81 13.43 36.01
N ASN A 43 42.70 12.46 35.76
CA ASN A 43 42.87 11.89 34.43
C ASN A 43 41.60 11.21 33.91
N ASN A 44 40.94 10.41 34.75
CA ASN A 44 39.69 9.77 34.37
C ASN A 44 38.56 10.79 34.18
N SER A 45 38.49 11.81 35.02
CA SER A 45 37.50 12.89 34.89
C SER A 45 37.68 13.65 33.58
N GLN A 46 38.92 13.96 33.20
CA GLN A 46 39.21 14.63 31.93
C GLN A 46 38.79 13.76 30.73
N ARG A 47 39.13 12.47 30.74
CA ARG A 47 38.72 11.55 29.67
C ARG A 47 37.20 11.43 29.53
N LEU A 48 36.47 11.48 30.65
CA LEU A 48 35.02 11.47 30.64
C LEU A 48 34.46 12.76 30.03
N ILE A 49 35.04 13.92 30.37
CA ILE A 49 34.66 15.21 29.78
C ILE A 49 34.88 15.21 28.28
N ASP A 50 36.06 14.78 27.82
CA ASP A 50 36.39 14.74 26.39
C ASP A 50 35.41 13.84 25.61
N ASN A 51 35.08 12.66 26.17
CA ASN A 51 34.10 11.76 25.57
C ASN A 51 32.68 12.37 25.53
N ILE A 52 32.28 13.10 26.59
CA ILE A 52 30.98 13.78 26.62
C ILE A 52 30.92 14.85 25.52
N GLU A 53 31.99 15.59 25.28
CA GLU A 53 32.04 16.60 24.22
C GLU A 53 31.92 15.97 22.83
N VAL A 54 32.64 14.88 22.57
CA VAL A 54 32.52 14.13 21.30
C VAL A 54 31.10 13.59 21.10
N ILE A 55 30.54 12.94 22.12
CA ILE A 55 29.16 12.41 22.06
C ILE A 55 28.17 13.54 21.79
N ARG A 56 28.32 14.69 22.46
CA ARG A 56 27.45 15.84 22.27
C ARG A 56 27.54 16.40 20.84
N GLY A 57 28.73 16.44 20.25
CA GLY A 57 28.92 16.82 18.85
C GLY A 57 28.17 15.89 17.89
N THR A 58 28.39 14.58 18.02
CA THR A 58 27.70 13.58 17.19
C THR A 58 26.18 13.60 17.36
N LEU A 59 25.70 13.82 18.59
CA LEU A 59 24.27 13.95 18.86
C LEU A 59 23.66 15.16 18.14
N HIS A 60 24.38 16.28 18.10
CA HIS A 60 23.92 17.48 17.40
C HIS A 60 23.83 17.25 15.89
N GLU A 61 24.85 16.63 15.29
CA GLU A 61 24.86 16.29 13.86
C GLU A 61 23.68 15.37 13.50
N LEU A 62 23.43 14.33 14.29
CA LEU A 62 22.31 13.41 14.09
C LEU A 62 20.94 14.10 14.21
N ILE A 63 20.80 15.09 15.11
CA ILE A 63 19.56 15.88 15.23
C ILE A 63 19.33 16.70 13.96
N VAL A 64 20.36 17.36 13.45
CA VAL A 64 20.26 18.15 12.22
C VAL A 64 19.90 17.25 11.02
N GLU A 65 20.54 16.09 10.91
CA GLU A 65 20.22 15.12 9.87
C GLU A 65 18.77 14.62 9.98
N GLN A 66 18.32 14.32 11.21
CA GLN A 66 16.94 13.88 11.46
C GLN A 66 15.92 14.93 11.01
N ASP A 67 16.19 16.22 11.24
CA ASP A 67 15.29 17.28 10.84
C ASP A 67 15.26 17.49 9.32
N ASN A 68 16.41 17.38 8.64
CA ASN A 68 16.46 17.38 7.19
C ASN A 68 15.67 16.21 6.59
N ILE A 69 15.85 14.99 7.11
CA ILE A 69 15.10 13.80 6.66
C ILE A 69 13.59 13.99 6.86
N LYS A 70 13.15 14.60 7.96
CA LYS A 70 11.71 14.88 8.18
C LYS A 70 11.14 15.81 7.13
N ILE A 71 11.89 16.84 6.74
CA ILE A 71 11.48 17.79 5.70
C ILE A 71 11.36 17.05 4.36
N ASP A 72 12.38 16.29 3.96
CA ASP A 72 12.37 15.53 2.71
C ASP A 72 11.21 14.53 2.65
N VAL A 73 10.93 13.85 3.77
CA VAL A 73 9.79 12.94 3.87
C VAL A 73 8.46 13.67 3.72
N GLY A 74 8.35 14.90 4.19
CA GLY A 74 7.18 15.77 3.96
C GLY A 74 7.01 16.07 2.48
N ASP A 75 8.04 16.61 1.84
CA ASP A 75 8.02 17.01 0.44
C ASP A 75 7.71 15.83 -0.49
N LEU A 76 8.31 14.66 -0.23
CA LEU A 76 8.05 13.44 -1.02
C LEU A 76 6.61 12.93 -0.86
N LYS A 77 6.00 13.10 0.32
CA LYS A 77 4.58 12.74 0.53
C LYS A 77 3.66 13.67 -0.26
N ASP A 78 3.96 14.96 -0.27
CA ASP A 78 3.18 15.95 -1.02
C ASP A 78 3.35 15.79 -2.53
N GLN A 79 4.57 15.51 -2.99
CA GLN A 79 4.82 15.16 -4.39
C GLN A 79 4.12 13.88 -4.82
N ARG A 80 3.83 12.95 -3.89
CA ARG A 80 3.10 11.71 -4.18
C ARG A 80 1.58 11.88 -4.15
N SER A 81 1.05 12.79 -3.34
CA SER A 81 -0.40 13.04 -3.26
C SER A 81 -0.93 13.61 -4.59
N ILE A 82 -0.22 14.60 -5.15
CA ILE A 82 -0.67 15.32 -6.36
C ILE A 82 -0.86 14.39 -7.58
N PRO A 83 0.09 13.50 -7.96
CA PRO A 83 -0.10 12.56 -9.05
C PRO A 83 -1.19 11.53 -8.74
N THR A 84 -1.32 11.10 -7.48
CA THR A 84 -2.33 10.11 -7.06
C THR A 84 -3.74 10.67 -7.28
N ASP A 85 -3.98 11.91 -6.86
CA ASP A 85 -5.26 12.58 -7.05
C ASP A 85 -5.56 12.84 -8.53
N LYS A 86 -4.55 13.26 -9.31
CA LYS A 86 -4.70 13.43 -10.77
C LYS A 86 -5.05 12.11 -11.46
N VAL A 87 -4.37 11.02 -11.14
CA VAL A 87 -4.65 9.68 -11.68
C VAL A 87 -6.07 9.26 -11.30
N PHE A 88 -6.48 9.50 -10.06
CA PHE A 88 -7.83 9.21 -9.60
C PHE A 88 -8.89 9.98 -10.42
N CYS A 89 -8.73 11.31 -10.53
CA CYS A 89 -9.63 12.17 -11.29
C CYS A 89 -9.70 11.77 -12.77
N LEU A 90 -8.55 11.56 -13.42
CA LEU A 90 -8.49 11.14 -14.82
C LEU A 90 -9.16 9.78 -15.04
N ARG A 91 -8.94 8.81 -14.14
CA ARG A 91 -9.59 7.50 -14.23
C ARG A 91 -11.10 7.63 -14.13
N TYR A 92 -11.59 8.46 -13.20
CA TYR A 92 -13.01 8.74 -13.08
C TYR A 92 -13.58 9.39 -14.35
N THR A 93 -12.91 10.42 -14.89
CA THR A 93 -13.33 11.08 -16.14
C THR A 93 -13.37 10.11 -17.32
N ILE A 94 -12.33 9.28 -17.50
CA ILE A 94 -12.29 8.28 -18.57
C ILE A 94 -13.43 7.28 -18.41
N GLN A 95 -13.72 6.83 -17.19
CA GLN A 95 -14.81 5.89 -16.94
C GLN A 95 -16.17 6.50 -17.26
N GLU A 96 -16.43 7.73 -16.79
CA GLU A 96 -17.68 8.45 -17.08
C GLU A 96 -17.84 8.72 -18.57
N PHE A 97 -16.77 9.12 -19.25
CA PHE A 97 -16.78 9.34 -20.70
C PHE A 97 -17.02 8.04 -21.47
N SER A 98 -16.33 6.96 -21.09
CA SER A 98 -16.52 5.62 -21.67
C SER A 98 -17.95 5.13 -21.47
N PHE A 99 -18.53 5.31 -20.29
CA PHE A 99 -19.93 4.96 -20.03
C PHE A 99 -20.89 5.74 -20.93
N LYS A 100 -20.70 7.07 -21.05
CA LYS A 100 -21.52 7.90 -21.93
C LYS A 100 -21.40 7.45 -23.39
N VAL A 101 -20.18 7.37 -23.92
CA VAL A 101 -19.92 7.00 -25.33
C VAL A 101 -20.44 5.60 -25.64
N ASN A 102 -20.15 4.62 -24.79
CA ASN A 102 -20.62 3.26 -24.98
C ASN A 102 -22.15 3.16 -24.85
N GLY A 103 -22.76 3.91 -23.93
CA GLY A 103 -24.21 4.00 -23.81
C GLY A 103 -24.86 4.53 -25.10
N PHE A 104 -24.30 5.59 -25.69
CA PHE A 104 -24.79 6.12 -26.98
C PHE A 104 -24.56 5.13 -28.13
N SER A 105 -23.41 4.47 -28.19
CA SER A 105 -23.10 3.50 -29.25
C SER A 105 -24.00 2.25 -29.17
N ARG A 106 -24.23 1.71 -27.96
CA ARG A 106 -24.99 0.47 -27.75
C ARG A 106 -26.49 0.65 -27.75
N ARG A 107 -26.99 1.89 -27.72
CA ARG A 107 -28.42 2.19 -27.82
C ARG A 107 -29.09 1.56 -29.05
N ALA A 108 -28.37 1.54 -30.17
CA ALA A 108 -28.80 0.92 -31.43
C ALA A 108 -28.50 -0.59 -31.51
N ASN A 109 -28.02 -1.20 -30.42
CA ASN A 109 -27.68 -2.61 -30.38
C ASN A 109 -28.78 -3.44 -29.68
N VAL A 110 -28.93 -4.68 -30.14
CA VAL A 110 -29.79 -5.70 -29.54
C VAL A 110 -29.02 -7.02 -29.49
N ARG A 111 -29.20 -7.77 -28.41
CA ARG A 111 -28.73 -9.16 -28.30
C ARG A 111 -29.85 -10.13 -28.62
N VAL A 112 -29.54 -11.12 -29.45
CA VAL A 112 -30.45 -12.20 -29.83
C VAL A 112 -29.92 -13.51 -29.27
N PHE A 113 -30.76 -14.22 -28.53
CA PHE A 113 -30.48 -15.55 -27.98
C PHE A 113 -31.43 -16.59 -28.56
N GLY A 114 -30.99 -17.86 -28.59
CA GLY A 114 -31.79 -18.98 -29.10
C GLY A 114 -31.82 -19.10 -30.63
N LEU A 115 -30.92 -18.40 -31.31
CA LEU A 115 -30.68 -18.54 -32.74
C LEU A 115 -29.75 -19.72 -33.00
N LYS A 116 -30.16 -20.69 -33.81
CA LYS A 116 -29.34 -21.87 -34.13
C LYS A 116 -27.98 -21.47 -34.68
N ASP A 117 -26.92 -21.91 -34.03
CA ASP A 117 -25.53 -21.55 -34.33
C ASP A 117 -24.87 -22.58 -35.25
N LYS A 118 -24.01 -22.10 -36.15
CA LYS A 118 -23.22 -22.94 -37.05
C LYS A 118 -21.74 -22.54 -36.93
N LYS A 119 -20.86 -23.54 -36.95
CA LYS A 119 -19.41 -23.36 -36.72
C LYS A 119 -18.80 -22.30 -37.64
N ASP A 120 -19.17 -22.33 -38.91
CA ASP A 120 -18.62 -21.45 -39.96
C ASP A 120 -19.68 -20.45 -40.47
N GLU A 121 -20.53 -19.95 -39.58
CA GLU A 121 -21.54 -18.94 -39.91
C GLU A 121 -20.88 -17.59 -40.27
N THR A 122 -21.12 -17.10 -41.48
CA THR A 122 -20.66 -15.78 -41.91
C THR A 122 -21.56 -14.67 -41.36
N SER A 123 -21.04 -13.44 -41.26
CA SER A 123 -21.85 -12.29 -40.82
C SER A 123 -23.08 -12.07 -41.72
N ALA A 124 -22.95 -12.26 -43.03
CA ALA A 124 -24.08 -12.19 -43.96
C ALA A 124 -25.16 -13.24 -43.67
N ALA A 125 -24.76 -14.48 -43.35
CA ALA A 125 -25.71 -15.52 -42.94
C ALA A 125 -26.44 -15.15 -41.63
N THR A 126 -25.72 -14.56 -40.67
CA THR A 126 -26.30 -14.06 -39.42
C THR A 126 -27.29 -12.91 -39.66
N VAL A 127 -26.96 -11.95 -40.54
CA VAL A 127 -27.87 -10.87 -40.94
C VAL A 127 -29.17 -11.43 -41.53
N ASN A 128 -29.07 -12.43 -42.40
CA ASN A 128 -30.23 -13.09 -43.00
C ASN A 128 -31.09 -13.81 -41.95
N ALA A 129 -30.47 -14.55 -41.03
CA ALA A 129 -31.17 -15.23 -39.94
C ALA A 129 -31.91 -14.25 -39.01
N VAL A 130 -31.28 -13.13 -38.67
CA VAL A 130 -31.89 -12.06 -37.87
C VAL A 130 -33.04 -11.40 -38.62
N THR A 131 -32.86 -11.06 -39.90
CA THR A 131 -33.89 -10.47 -40.77
C THR A 131 -35.12 -11.38 -40.83
N GLU A 132 -34.92 -12.68 -41.00
CA GLU A 132 -36.00 -13.66 -41.05
C GLU A 132 -36.79 -13.71 -39.75
N ILE A 133 -36.12 -13.67 -38.60
CA ILE A 133 -36.78 -13.57 -37.28
C ILE A 133 -37.57 -12.27 -37.17
N ILE A 134 -37.01 -11.13 -37.59
CA ILE A 134 -37.71 -9.85 -37.50
C ILE A 134 -38.97 -9.86 -38.39
N ARG A 135 -38.87 -10.36 -39.62
CA ARG A 135 -40.01 -10.44 -40.54
C ARG A 135 -41.09 -11.38 -40.06
N THR A 136 -40.71 -12.62 -39.71
CA THR A 136 -41.67 -13.67 -39.37
C THR A 136 -42.08 -13.64 -37.91
N LYS A 137 -41.11 -13.57 -36.99
CA LYS A 137 -41.36 -13.74 -35.56
C LYS A 137 -41.77 -12.44 -34.87
N LEU A 138 -41.23 -11.29 -35.29
CA LEU A 138 -41.68 -9.98 -34.81
C LEU A 138 -42.84 -9.38 -35.59
N ASN A 139 -43.27 -10.03 -36.68
CA ASN A 139 -44.34 -9.59 -37.58
C ASN A 139 -44.05 -8.22 -38.21
N TRP A 140 -42.81 -7.99 -38.64
CA TRP A 140 -42.40 -6.78 -39.37
C TRP A 140 -41.96 -7.14 -40.79
N ARG A 141 -42.94 -7.47 -41.65
CA ARG A 141 -42.69 -8.00 -43.00
C ARG A 141 -41.86 -7.06 -43.89
N GLU A 142 -42.06 -5.77 -43.73
CA GLU A 142 -41.37 -4.71 -44.50
C GLU A 142 -39.93 -4.44 -44.04
N PHE A 143 -39.44 -5.12 -42.99
CA PHE A 143 -38.09 -4.92 -42.49
C PHE A 143 -37.05 -5.28 -43.58
N ASN A 144 -36.06 -4.42 -43.80
CA ASN A 144 -35.02 -4.61 -44.80
C ASN A 144 -33.66 -4.95 -44.13
N PRO A 145 -32.92 -5.97 -44.62
CA PRO A 145 -31.54 -6.22 -44.19
C PRO A 145 -30.64 -4.97 -44.15
N SER A 146 -30.84 -4.00 -45.04
CA SER A 146 -30.08 -2.74 -45.06
C SER A 146 -30.27 -1.86 -43.83
N GLN A 147 -31.25 -2.15 -42.97
CA GLN A 147 -31.42 -1.48 -41.67
C GLN A 147 -30.49 -2.05 -40.59
N ILE A 148 -29.85 -3.19 -40.86
CA ILE A 148 -28.80 -3.79 -40.05
C ILE A 148 -27.46 -3.31 -40.59
N ASP A 149 -26.66 -2.74 -39.71
CA ASP A 149 -25.30 -2.33 -40.01
C ASP A 149 -24.36 -3.53 -39.87
N VAL A 150 -24.40 -4.18 -38.70
CA VAL A 150 -23.58 -5.37 -38.42
C VAL A 150 -24.38 -6.39 -37.60
N ALA A 151 -24.26 -7.67 -37.96
CA ALA A 151 -24.71 -8.77 -37.11
C ALA A 151 -23.63 -9.86 -37.02
N HIS A 152 -23.28 -10.28 -35.81
CA HIS A 152 -22.29 -11.35 -35.61
C HIS A 152 -22.50 -12.10 -34.29
N ARG A 153 -22.01 -13.34 -34.25
CA ARG A 153 -22.01 -14.20 -33.07
C ARG A 153 -20.98 -13.73 -32.05
N ILE A 154 -21.30 -13.86 -30.77
CA ILE A 154 -20.43 -13.48 -29.66
C ILE A 154 -19.83 -14.74 -29.02
N GLY A 155 -18.52 -14.75 -28.84
CA GLY A 155 -17.80 -15.80 -28.11
C GLY A 155 -17.46 -17.04 -28.95
N PRO A 156 -16.82 -18.04 -28.33
CA PRO A 156 -16.36 -19.25 -29.00
C PRO A 156 -17.53 -20.20 -29.32
N TYR A 157 -17.47 -20.86 -30.48
CA TYR A 157 -18.46 -21.85 -30.89
C TYR A 157 -18.43 -23.09 -29.99
N ARG A 158 -19.61 -23.66 -29.69
CA ARG A 158 -19.77 -24.89 -28.89
C ARG A 158 -20.86 -25.76 -29.50
N ASN A 159 -20.60 -27.06 -29.67
CA ASN A 159 -21.52 -27.98 -30.35
C ASN A 159 -22.93 -28.06 -29.73
N ASN A 160 -23.05 -27.88 -28.41
CA ASN A 160 -24.32 -28.00 -27.67
C ASN A 160 -24.85 -26.66 -27.13
N ALA A 161 -24.34 -25.52 -27.61
CA ALA A 161 -24.81 -24.21 -27.15
C ALA A 161 -24.82 -23.20 -28.28
N ASP A 162 -25.96 -22.53 -28.44
CA ASP A 162 -26.15 -21.47 -29.43
C ASP A 162 -25.51 -20.16 -28.91
N ARG A 163 -24.52 -19.61 -29.63
CA ARG A 163 -23.95 -18.30 -29.30
C ARG A 163 -24.98 -17.20 -29.46
N ALA A 164 -24.94 -16.21 -28.57
CA ALA A 164 -25.70 -14.98 -28.73
C ALA A 164 -25.23 -14.22 -29.97
N VAL A 165 -26.14 -13.48 -30.60
CA VAL A 165 -25.84 -12.56 -31.71
C VAL A 165 -25.94 -11.12 -31.19
N ILE A 166 -24.92 -10.30 -31.42
CA ILE A 166 -25.06 -8.84 -31.34
C ILE A 166 -25.47 -8.34 -32.72
N VAL A 167 -26.53 -7.52 -32.73
CA VAL A 167 -27.02 -6.83 -33.92
C VAL A 167 -26.94 -5.33 -33.65
N ARG A 168 -26.22 -4.60 -34.51
CA ARG A 168 -26.24 -3.14 -34.58
C ARG A 168 -27.15 -2.71 -35.72
N PHE A 169 -28.13 -1.87 -35.42
CA PHE A 169 -28.97 -1.24 -36.43
C PHE A 169 -28.41 0.13 -36.82
N TYR A 170 -28.66 0.57 -38.05
CA TYR A 170 -28.23 1.90 -38.50
C TYR A 170 -28.89 3.05 -37.73
N SER A 171 -30.09 2.83 -37.20
CA SER A 171 -30.82 3.84 -36.44
C SER A 171 -31.30 3.31 -35.11
N HIS A 172 -31.19 4.16 -34.08
CA HIS A 172 -31.77 3.89 -32.76
C HIS A 172 -33.27 3.63 -32.85
N THR A 173 -33.99 4.35 -33.72
CA THR A 173 -35.43 4.17 -33.92
C THR A 173 -35.77 2.75 -34.37
N THR A 174 -34.99 2.17 -35.29
CA THR A 174 -35.15 0.76 -35.70
C THR A 174 -34.93 -0.18 -34.53
N ALA A 175 -33.86 0.02 -33.76
CA ALA A 175 -33.58 -0.79 -32.58
C ALA A 175 -34.70 -0.70 -31.52
N THR A 176 -35.19 0.51 -31.23
CA THR A 176 -36.32 0.75 -30.31
C THR A 176 -37.57 0.01 -30.78
N GLU A 177 -37.84 0.05 -32.08
CA GLU A 177 -39.01 -0.60 -32.64
C GLU A 177 -38.92 -2.13 -32.61
N VAL A 178 -37.73 -2.70 -32.88
CA VAL A 178 -37.44 -4.12 -32.65
C VAL A 178 -37.68 -4.49 -31.17
N LYS A 179 -37.15 -3.69 -30.23
CA LYS A 179 -37.35 -3.87 -28.79
C LYS A 179 -38.83 -3.80 -28.41
N ARG A 180 -39.62 -2.92 -29.03
CA ARG A 180 -41.07 -2.79 -28.77
C ARG A 180 -41.86 -4.02 -29.24
N ARG A 181 -41.51 -4.55 -30.42
CA ARG A 181 -42.15 -5.73 -31.03
C ARG A 181 -41.70 -7.05 -30.41
N ARG A 182 -40.62 -7.09 -29.62
CA ARG A 182 -40.11 -8.32 -28.96
C ARG A 182 -41.14 -9.06 -28.12
N ARG A 183 -42.20 -8.38 -27.65
CA ARG A 183 -43.33 -9.02 -26.94
C ARG A 183 -43.99 -10.14 -27.76
N ASN A 184 -43.89 -10.08 -29.10
CA ASN A 184 -44.35 -11.13 -30.02
C ASN A 184 -43.52 -12.42 -29.96
N LEU A 185 -42.39 -12.42 -29.25
CA LEU A 185 -41.55 -13.60 -29.01
C LEU A 185 -41.91 -14.34 -27.72
N LYS A 186 -42.87 -13.85 -26.92
CA LYS A 186 -43.31 -14.57 -25.70
C LYS A 186 -43.77 -15.98 -26.06
N GLY A 187 -43.32 -16.97 -25.28
CA GLY A 187 -43.61 -18.39 -25.51
C GLY A 187 -42.78 -19.04 -26.64
N ARG A 188 -41.79 -18.34 -27.19
CA ARG A 188 -40.86 -18.89 -28.19
C ARG A 188 -39.46 -19.05 -27.60
N ASN A 189 -38.67 -19.92 -28.21
CA ASN A 189 -37.28 -20.20 -27.80
C ASN A 189 -36.27 -19.12 -28.22
N ILE A 190 -36.72 -17.89 -28.53
CA ILE A 190 -35.87 -16.80 -28.99
C ILE A 190 -36.10 -15.60 -28.06
N VAL A 191 -35.01 -15.03 -27.56
CA VAL A 191 -35.05 -13.89 -26.64
C VAL A 191 -34.29 -12.71 -27.24
N LEU A 192 -34.91 -11.53 -27.20
CA LEU A 192 -34.28 -10.26 -27.58
C LEU A 192 -34.10 -9.39 -26.33
N THR A 193 -32.86 -9.04 -26.03
CA THR A 193 -32.53 -8.14 -24.91
C THR A 193 -31.74 -6.94 -25.41
N GLU A 194 -31.71 -5.91 -24.58
CA GLU A 194 -30.86 -4.75 -24.83
C GLU A 194 -29.39 -5.13 -24.60
N ASP A 195 -28.48 -4.51 -25.35
CA ASP A 195 -27.05 -4.64 -25.14
C ASP A 195 -26.57 -3.51 -24.22
N LEU A 196 -26.91 -3.57 -22.94
CA LEU A 196 -26.52 -2.55 -21.98
C LEU A 196 -25.08 -2.77 -21.50
N THR A 197 -24.39 -1.68 -21.19
CA THR A 197 -23.22 -1.76 -20.30
C THR A 197 -23.70 -2.10 -18.90
N PRO A 198 -22.96 -2.91 -18.13
CA PRO A 198 -23.28 -3.11 -16.71
C PRO A 198 -23.43 -1.76 -16.03
N GLU A 199 -24.58 -1.51 -15.41
CA GLU A 199 -24.72 -0.41 -14.46
C GLU A 199 -23.91 -0.77 -13.22
N ARG A 200 -23.28 0.25 -12.61
CA ARG A 200 -22.40 0.12 -11.45
C ARG A 200 -23.07 -0.62 -10.30
#